data_AF-A0A2H0YD58-F1
#
_entry.id   AF-A0A2H0YD58-F1
#
_cell.length_a   1.000
_cell.length_b   1.000
_cell.length_c   1.000
_cell.angle_alpha   90.00
_cell.angle_beta   90.00
_cell.angle_gamma   90.00
#
_symmetry.space_group_name_H-M   'P 1'
#
loop_
_entity.id
_entity.type
_entity.pdbx_description
1 polymer ?
#
loop_
_entity_poly.entity_id
_entity_poly.type
_entity_poly.pdbx_seq_one_letter_code
_entity_poly.pdbx_strand_id
1 'polypeptide(L)'
;MFRFRKKNLILFLFLLILLIIIFYWQNIKEIIGPISEEFERPEAGETEEGVSPPEEEIKPEATKETEAVEKKSEFSREEFMTYVSKNISTLSPEKPVLGGRWGVIRFWFTKDGVAYAEYEDGHILRQILVEAKEGSEGKTNYKVLGYFEPGINEWILKDGNDPHFGKLRELYEWDDIDKVWRKR
;
A
#
# COMPACT_ATOMS: atom_id res chain seq x y z
N MET A 1 -60.50 15.78 8.45
CA MET A 1 -59.27 16.56 8.68
C MET A 1 -58.50 15.92 9.85
N PHE A 2 -57.57 15.01 9.57
CA PHE A 2 -56.84 14.26 10.60
C PHE A 2 -55.74 15.15 11.22
N ARG A 3 -55.91 15.54 12.49
CA ARG A 3 -54.87 16.22 13.26
C ARG A 3 -53.81 15.22 13.68
N PHE A 4 -52.85 14.96 12.81
CA PHE A 4 -51.67 14.16 13.13
C PHE A 4 -50.89 14.87 14.25
N ARG A 5 -50.88 14.26 15.45
CA ARG A 5 -50.12 14.78 16.59
C ARG A 5 -48.64 14.66 16.24
N LYS A 6 -47.88 15.77 16.34
CA LYS A 6 -46.44 15.84 16.01
C LYS A 6 -45.60 14.70 16.60
N LYS A 7 -45.99 14.17 17.76
CA LYS A 7 -45.36 13.00 18.40
C LYS A 7 -45.43 11.72 17.56
N ASN A 8 -46.52 11.50 16.83
CA ASN A 8 -46.69 10.35 15.95
C ASN A 8 -45.84 10.45 14.69
N LEU A 9 -45.54 11.67 14.22
CA LEU A 9 -44.67 11.91 13.07
C LEU A 9 -43.21 11.57 13.41
N ILE A 10 -42.74 11.95 14.61
CA ILE A 10 -41.38 11.62 15.06
C ILE A 10 -41.21 10.10 15.21
N LEU A 11 -42.20 9.43 15.82
CA LEU A 11 -42.18 7.98 15.95
C LEU A 11 -42.15 7.27 14.58
N PHE A 12 -42.92 7.78 13.61
CA PHE A 12 -42.95 7.24 12.26
C PHE A 12 -41.62 7.40 11.52
N LEU A 13 -40.96 8.56 11.66
CA LEU A 13 -39.63 8.79 11.08
C LEU A 13 -38.57 7.86 11.67
N PHE A 14 -38.61 7.61 12.99
CA PHE A 14 -37.72 6.64 13.63
C PHE A 14 -37.94 5.22 13.11
N LEU A 15 -39.20 4.79 12.97
CA LEU A 15 -39.55 3.49 12.41
C LEU A 15 -39.07 3.34 10.96
N LEU A 16 -39.19 4.40 10.15
CA LEU A 16 -38.71 4.40 8.77
C LEU A 16 -37.18 4.24 8.68
N ILE A 17 -36.44 4.97 9.51
CA ILE A 17 -34.96 4.86 9.56
C ILE A 17 -34.53 3.47 10.01
N LEU A 18 -35.20 2.89 11.02
CA LEU A 18 -34.92 1.54 11.49
C LEU A 18 -35.12 0.50 10.39
N LEU A 19 -36.20 0.62 9.60
CA LEU A 19 -36.46 -0.26 8.46
C LEU A 19 -35.38 -0.16 7.37
N ILE A 20 -34.88 1.05 7.10
CA ILE A 20 -33.78 1.25 6.14
C ILE A 20 -32.51 0.55 6.64
N ILE A 21 -32.15 0.70 7.91
CA ILE A 21 -30.96 0.04 8.48
C ILE A 21 -31.06 -1.49 8.40
N ILE A 22 -32.22 -2.06 8.74
CA ILE A 22 -32.48 -3.51 8.64
C ILE A 22 -32.35 -3.99 7.19
N PHE A 23 -32.89 -3.23 6.23
CA PHE A 23 -32.79 -3.55 4.81
C PHE A 23 -31.34 -3.58 4.33
N TYR A 24 -30.53 -2.58 4.69
CA TYR A 24 -29.09 -2.56 4.36
C TYR A 24 -28.33 -3.73 5.01
N TRP A 25 -28.66 -4.09 6.25
CA TRP A 25 -28.03 -5.22 6.94
C TRP A 25 -28.33 -6.58 6.29
N GLN A 26 -29.55 -6.77 5.79
CA GLN A 26 -29.89 -8.02 5.07
C GLN A 26 -29.14 -8.13 3.74
N ASN A 27 -28.93 -7.01 3.04
CA ASN A 27 -28.28 -7.00 1.74
C ASN A 27 -26.75 -7.17 1.80
N ILE A 28 -26.10 -6.87 2.93
CA ILE A 28 -24.64 -7.05 3.11
C ILE A 28 -24.23 -8.54 3.14
N LYS A 29 -25.15 -9.45 3.50
CA LYS A 29 -24.83 -10.89 3.61
C LYS A 29 -24.60 -11.60 2.27
N GLU A 30 -25.01 -11.03 1.14
CA GLU A 30 -24.75 -11.62 -0.18
C GLU A 30 -23.40 -11.23 -0.78
N ILE A 31 -22.69 -10.24 -0.21
CA ILE A 31 -21.41 -9.74 -0.72
C ILE A 31 -20.22 -10.53 -0.14
N ILE A 32 -20.40 -11.21 0.98
CA ILE A 32 -19.36 -12.04 1.60
C ILE A 32 -19.66 -13.51 1.26
N GLY A 33 -19.27 -13.92 0.05
CA GLY A 33 -19.24 -15.33 -0.32
C GLY A 33 -18.31 -16.13 0.59
N PRO A 34 -18.51 -17.45 0.73
CA PRO A 34 -17.61 -18.30 1.52
C PRO A 34 -16.23 -18.30 0.88
N ILE A 35 -15.24 -17.77 1.60
CA ILE A 35 -13.82 -17.89 1.24
C ILE A 35 -13.44 -19.36 1.43
N SER A 36 -13.49 -20.12 0.34
CA SER A 36 -12.86 -21.44 0.24
C SER A 36 -11.59 -21.28 -0.59
N GLU A 37 -10.43 -21.20 0.05
CA GLU A 37 -9.15 -21.45 -0.60
C GLU A 37 -8.46 -22.61 0.09
N GLU A 38 -8.80 -23.80 -0.41
CA GLU A 38 -7.96 -24.99 -0.34
C GLU A 38 -6.79 -24.76 -1.32
N PHE A 39 -5.71 -24.18 -0.82
CA PHE A 39 -4.48 -23.98 -1.59
C PHE A 39 -3.61 -25.24 -1.48
N GLU A 40 -3.79 -26.15 -2.42
CA GLU A 40 -2.89 -27.30 -2.61
C GLU A 40 -1.47 -26.80 -2.90
N ARG A 41 -0.55 -27.14 -2.00
CA ARG A 41 0.88 -26.86 -2.12
C ARG A 41 1.48 -27.91 -3.08
N PRO A 42 2.15 -27.54 -4.18
CA PRO A 42 2.78 -28.53 -5.04
C PRO A 42 3.97 -29.19 -4.33
N GLU A 43 4.00 -30.52 -4.36
CA GLU A 43 5.15 -31.34 -3.95
C GLU A 43 6.37 -30.99 -4.80
N ALA A 44 7.48 -30.71 -4.12
CA ALA A 44 8.79 -30.59 -4.73
C ALA A 44 9.33 -31.98 -5.05
N GLY A 45 9.45 -32.30 -6.34
CA GLY A 45 10.22 -33.44 -6.83
C GLY A 45 11.69 -33.06 -6.98
N GLU A 46 12.55 -33.80 -6.29
CA GLU A 46 14.01 -33.79 -6.43
C GLU A 46 14.49 -34.66 -7.62
N THR A 47 15.75 -34.38 -8.01
CA THR A 47 16.78 -35.27 -8.62
C THR A 47 16.64 -35.59 -10.15
N GLU A 48 17.66 -35.61 -11.03
CA GLU A 48 19.12 -35.86 -10.96
C GLU A 48 19.96 -35.23 -12.12
N GLU A 49 21.27 -35.12 -11.84
CA GLU A 49 22.46 -35.38 -12.69
C GLU A 49 22.73 -34.67 -14.04
N GLY A 50 23.74 -33.79 -14.01
CA GLY A 50 25.10 -34.10 -14.50
C GLY A 50 25.37 -34.16 -16.01
N VAL A 51 25.92 -33.09 -16.59
CA VAL A 51 26.92 -33.13 -17.68
C VAL A 51 27.81 -31.86 -17.65
N SER A 52 29.13 -32.04 -17.61
CA SER A 52 30.17 -31.10 -18.06
C SER A 52 30.93 -31.77 -19.23
N PRO A 53 31.83 -31.09 -19.98
CA PRO A 53 31.81 -29.76 -20.60
C PRO A 53 32.08 -29.86 -22.13
N PRO A 54 32.34 -28.75 -22.86
CA PRO A 54 33.75 -28.51 -23.18
C PRO A 54 34.19 -27.05 -23.10
N GLU A 55 35.48 -26.95 -22.81
CA GLU A 55 36.37 -25.82 -22.68
C GLU A 55 36.64 -25.18 -24.05
N GLU A 56 36.32 -23.90 -24.20
CA GLU A 56 36.71 -23.10 -25.37
C GLU A 56 37.44 -21.83 -24.86
N GLU A 57 38.73 -21.75 -25.19
CA GLU A 57 39.62 -20.62 -24.90
C GLU A 57 39.09 -19.33 -25.55
N ILE A 58 38.72 -18.35 -24.72
CA ILE A 58 38.46 -16.98 -25.18
C ILE A 58 39.55 -16.06 -24.62
N LYS A 59 40.30 -15.47 -25.56
CA LYS A 59 41.31 -14.41 -25.39
C LYS A 59 40.81 -13.24 -24.52
N PRO A 60 41.70 -12.61 -23.72
CA PRO A 60 41.35 -11.39 -22.99
C PRO A 60 41.46 -10.16 -23.91
N GLU A 61 40.33 -9.64 -24.37
CA GLU A 61 40.26 -8.30 -24.96
C GLU A 61 39.90 -7.30 -23.86
N ALA A 62 40.89 -6.48 -23.52
CA ALA A 62 40.84 -5.45 -22.49
C ALA A 62 39.79 -4.39 -22.86
N THR A 63 38.55 -4.63 -22.44
CA THR A 63 37.49 -3.62 -22.47
C THR A 63 37.61 -2.82 -21.18
N LYS A 64 38.09 -1.59 -21.34
CA LYS A 64 38.18 -0.58 -20.28
C LYS A 64 36.76 -0.13 -19.94
N GLU A 65 36.06 -0.96 -19.15
CA GLU A 65 34.81 -0.57 -18.50
C GLU A 65 35.12 0.65 -17.65
N THR A 66 34.61 1.77 -18.15
CA THR A 66 34.54 3.00 -17.39
C THR A 66 33.45 2.73 -16.38
N GLU A 67 33.82 2.24 -15.19
CA GLU A 67 32.96 2.19 -14.02
C GLU A 67 32.46 3.62 -13.76
N ALA A 68 31.33 3.95 -14.38
CA ALA A 68 30.49 5.04 -13.94
C ALA A 68 30.06 4.64 -12.54
N VAL A 69 30.76 5.19 -11.54
CA VAL A 69 30.37 5.15 -10.15
C VAL A 69 28.95 5.70 -10.08
N GLU A 70 27.97 4.78 -10.13
CA GLU A 70 26.60 5.06 -9.77
C GLU A 70 26.67 5.59 -8.35
N LYS A 71 26.57 6.91 -8.23
CA LYS A 71 26.41 7.58 -6.95
C LYS A 71 25.03 7.17 -6.42
N LYS A 72 24.97 5.97 -5.86
CA LYS A 72 23.81 5.38 -5.21
C LYS A 72 23.44 6.34 -4.07
N SER A 73 22.41 7.14 -4.26
CA SER A 73 21.88 7.94 -3.16
C SER A 73 21.30 6.95 -2.14
N GLU A 74 22.08 6.62 -1.12
CA GLU A 74 21.70 5.71 -0.05
C GLU A 74 20.70 6.42 0.89
N PHE A 75 19.45 6.57 0.44
CA PHE A 75 18.38 6.86 1.39
C PHE A 75 18.19 5.63 2.27
N SER A 76 18.38 5.76 3.58
CA SER A 76 18.00 4.70 4.51
C SER A 76 16.49 4.47 4.41
N ARG A 77 16.10 3.22 4.20
CA ARG A 77 14.69 2.82 4.16
C ARG A 77 14.02 3.07 5.50
N GLU A 78 14.75 2.89 6.60
CA GLU A 78 14.29 3.15 7.96
C GLU A 78 13.98 4.63 8.17
N GLU A 79 14.86 5.51 7.68
CA GLU A 79 14.63 6.97 7.71
C GLU A 79 13.41 7.36 6.88
N PHE A 80 13.28 6.79 5.66
CA PHE A 80 12.13 7.00 4.79
C PHE A 80 10.83 6.57 5.48
N MET A 81 10.75 5.34 5.98
CA MET A 81 9.56 4.79 6.63
C MET A 81 9.20 5.62 7.86
N THR A 82 10.20 6.01 8.66
CA THR A 82 10.01 6.86 9.83
C THR A 82 9.45 8.23 9.46
N TYR A 83 10.02 8.88 8.44
CA TYR A 83 9.56 10.19 7.98
C TYR A 83 8.13 10.13 7.47
N VAL A 84 7.83 9.21 6.54
CA VAL A 84 6.51 9.11 5.94
C VAL A 84 5.46 8.76 6.99
N SER A 85 5.75 7.84 7.91
CA SER A 85 4.83 7.49 8.99
C SER A 85 4.53 8.67 9.92
N LYS A 86 5.55 9.46 10.29
CA LYS A 86 5.37 10.65 11.15
C LYS A 86 4.63 11.79 10.46
N ASN A 87 4.77 11.91 9.14
CA ASN A 87 4.25 13.04 8.37
C ASN A 87 3.05 12.66 7.49
N ILE A 88 2.47 11.46 7.65
CA ILE A 88 1.41 10.97 6.77
C ILE A 88 0.20 11.92 6.72
N SER A 89 -0.14 12.58 7.83
CA SER A 89 -1.23 13.57 7.86
C SER A 89 -0.98 14.82 7.01
N THR A 90 0.28 15.15 6.74
CA THR A 90 0.67 16.25 5.86
C THR A 90 0.82 15.77 4.42
N LEU A 91 1.27 14.53 4.23
CA LEU A 91 1.49 13.92 2.92
C LEU A 91 0.18 13.47 2.26
N SER A 92 -0.81 13.04 3.03
CA SER A 92 -2.10 12.60 2.50
C SER A 92 -2.88 13.79 1.91
N PRO A 93 -3.34 13.70 0.64
CA PRO A 93 -4.24 14.71 0.06
C PRO A 93 -5.59 14.79 0.79
N GLU A 94 -6.03 13.68 1.38
CA GLU A 94 -7.29 13.57 2.11
C GLU A 94 -7.10 13.65 3.63
N LYS A 95 -8.13 14.16 4.30
CA LYS A 95 -8.20 14.23 5.77
C LYS A 95 -8.79 12.94 6.35
N PRO A 96 -8.38 12.56 7.57
CA PRO A 96 -9.02 11.43 8.24
C PRO A 96 -10.48 11.77 8.56
N VAL A 97 -11.33 10.75 8.58
CA VAL A 97 -12.76 10.89 8.85
C VAL A 97 -13.07 10.61 10.32
N LEU A 98 -14.21 11.12 10.80
CA LEU A 98 -14.75 10.82 12.14
C LEU A 98 -13.80 11.07 13.32
N GLY A 99 -12.85 12.00 13.14
CA GLY A 99 -11.84 12.31 14.17
C GLY A 99 -10.73 11.25 14.29
N GLY A 100 -10.61 10.34 13.32
CA GLY A 100 -9.52 9.39 13.21
C GLY A 100 -8.16 10.07 12.98
N ARG A 101 -7.10 9.26 12.96
CA ARG A 101 -5.74 9.70 12.66
C ARG A 101 -5.12 8.73 11.67
N TRP A 102 -4.48 9.28 10.65
CA TRP A 102 -3.75 8.47 9.69
C TRP A 102 -2.60 7.72 10.36
N GLY A 103 -2.53 6.41 10.10
CA GLY A 103 -1.42 5.53 10.43
C GLY A 103 -1.00 4.74 9.20
N VAL A 104 0.30 4.68 8.93
CA VAL A 104 0.85 3.86 7.85
C VAL A 104 0.93 2.42 8.32
N ILE A 105 0.47 1.48 7.49
CA ILE A 105 0.42 0.05 7.80
C ILE A 105 1.41 -0.77 6.97
N ARG A 106 1.71 -0.36 5.73
CA ARG A 106 2.62 -1.06 4.82
C ARG A 106 3.41 -0.10 3.94
N PHE A 107 4.59 -0.54 3.55
CA PHE A 107 5.41 0.07 2.51
C PHE A 107 5.75 -0.96 1.42
N TRP A 108 5.66 -0.54 0.17
CA TRP A 108 6.11 -1.31 -0.99
C TRP A 108 7.21 -0.54 -1.71
N PHE A 109 8.47 -0.88 -1.42
CA PHE A 109 9.63 -0.22 -2.03
C PHE A 109 9.87 -0.74 -3.44
N THR A 110 9.92 0.16 -4.42
CA THR A 110 10.23 -0.19 -5.82
C THR A 110 11.71 -0.05 -6.14
N LYS A 111 12.40 0.79 -5.37
CA LYS A 111 13.85 1.01 -5.32
C LYS A 111 14.13 1.88 -4.10
N ASP A 112 15.41 2.15 -3.82
CA ASP A 112 15.80 3.06 -2.75
C ASP A 112 15.23 4.47 -3.04
N GLY A 113 14.61 5.06 -2.01
CA GLY A 113 13.97 6.37 -2.09
C GLY A 113 12.61 6.43 -2.79
N VAL A 114 12.02 5.32 -3.26
CA VAL A 114 10.65 5.34 -3.83
C VAL A 114 9.81 4.17 -3.32
N ALA A 115 8.72 4.49 -2.63
CA ALA A 115 7.80 3.49 -2.09
C ALA A 115 6.34 3.92 -2.16
N TYR A 116 5.47 2.93 -2.33
CA TYR A 116 4.06 3.09 -2.00
C TYR A 116 3.89 2.95 -0.50
N ALA A 117 3.16 3.86 0.14
CA ALA A 117 2.78 3.77 1.54
C ALA A 117 1.27 3.56 1.62
N GLU A 118 0.84 2.44 2.20
CA GLU A 118 -0.56 2.16 2.52
C GLU A 118 -0.85 2.64 3.94
N TYR A 119 -1.97 3.34 4.12
CA TYR A 119 -2.31 3.97 5.38
C TYR A 119 -3.82 4.04 5.58
N GLU A 120 -4.24 4.07 6.84
CA GLU A 120 -5.64 4.09 7.23
C GLU A 120 -5.88 4.92 8.48
N ASP A 121 -7.14 5.26 8.75
CA ASP A 121 -7.60 5.95 9.96
C ASP A 121 -8.59 5.10 10.79
N GLY A 122 -8.66 3.81 10.49
CA GLY A 122 -9.63 2.86 11.04
C GLY A 122 -10.99 2.83 10.33
N HIS A 123 -11.25 3.71 9.36
CA HIS A 123 -12.49 3.72 8.58
C HIS A 123 -12.24 3.65 7.07
N ILE A 124 -11.20 4.34 6.60
CA ILE A 124 -10.84 4.38 5.19
C ILE A 124 -9.38 4.01 5.00
N LEU A 125 -9.14 3.20 3.97
CA LEU A 125 -7.82 2.75 3.53
C LEU A 125 -7.40 3.56 2.30
N ARG A 126 -6.14 3.99 2.24
CA ARG A 126 -5.55 4.80 1.16
C ARG A 126 -4.12 4.37 0.85
N GLN A 127 -3.61 4.79 -0.30
CA GLN A 127 -2.21 4.59 -0.68
C GLN A 127 -1.66 5.85 -1.35
N ILE A 128 -0.40 6.17 -1.07
CA ILE A 128 0.36 7.22 -1.76
C ILE A 128 1.68 6.65 -2.30
N LEU A 129 2.12 7.10 -3.46
CA LEU A 129 3.46 6.87 -3.98
C LEU A 129 4.34 8.06 -3.58
N VAL A 130 5.41 7.81 -2.83
CA VAL A 130 6.30 8.85 -2.32
C VAL A 130 7.72 8.63 -2.85
N GLU A 131 8.34 9.73 -3.28
CA GLU A 131 9.72 9.79 -3.74
C GLU A 131 10.53 10.71 -2.82
N ALA A 132 11.65 10.19 -2.31
CA ALA A 132 12.67 10.92 -1.60
C ALA A 132 13.75 11.39 -2.59
N LYS A 133 14.12 12.67 -2.49
CA LYS A 133 15.22 13.27 -3.25
C LYS A 133 16.17 14.00 -2.32
N GLU A 134 17.42 14.03 -2.70
CA GLU A 134 18.41 14.87 -2.05
C GLU A 134 18.02 16.33 -2.31
N GLY A 135 17.81 17.06 -1.23
CA GLY A 135 17.50 18.48 -1.25
C GLY A 135 18.73 19.33 -0.94
N SER A 136 18.53 20.65 -0.94
CA SER A 136 19.58 21.59 -0.56
C SER A 136 20.04 21.37 0.88
N GLU A 137 21.32 21.60 1.14
CA GLU A 137 21.92 21.50 2.49
C GLU A 137 21.87 20.10 3.11
N GLY A 138 21.82 19.04 2.29
CA GLY A 138 21.79 17.65 2.78
C GLY A 138 20.46 17.24 3.42
N LYS A 139 19.39 18.02 3.21
CA LYS A 139 18.04 17.65 3.66
C LYS A 139 17.36 16.76 2.64
N THR A 140 16.65 15.73 3.08
CA THR A 140 15.83 14.90 2.18
C THR A 140 14.48 15.57 1.94
N ASN A 141 14.14 15.77 0.67
CA ASN A 141 12.84 16.26 0.22
C ASN A 141 11.95 15.09 -0.16
N TYR A 142 10.76 15.02 0.41
CA TYR A 142 9.77 13.99 0.10
C TYR A 142 8.66 14.59 -0.76
N LYS A 143 8.35 13.92 -1.88
CA LYS A 143 7.30 14.34 -2.80
C LYS A 143 6.31 13.21 -3.01
N VAL A 144 5.02 13.50 -2.86
CA VAL A 144 3.95 12.60 -3.29
C VAL A 144 3.86 12.66 -4.81
N LEU A 145 4.05 11.51 -5.46
CA LEU A 145 3.96 11.34 -6.90
C LEU A 145 2.56 10.91 -7.34
N GLY A 146 1.89 10.10 -6.54
CA GLY A 146 0.56 9.58 -6.84
C GLY A 146 -0.26 9.30 -5.58
N TYR A 147 -1.58 9.41 -5.71
CA TYR A 147 -2.56 9.12 -4.66
C TYR A 147 -3.60 8.14 -5.19
N PHE A 148 -3.91 7.13 -4.38
CA PHE A 148 -4.71 5.99 -4.78
C PHE A 148 -5.81 5.69 -3.75
N GLU A 149 -6.93 5.17 -4.27
CA GLU A 149 -8.01 4.63 -3.46
C GLU A 149 -8.21 3.13 -3.74
N PRO A 150 -8.74 2.37 -2.77
CA PRO A 150 -9.13 0.98 -3.01
C PRO A 150 -10.18 0.89 -4.12
N GLY A 151 -9.91 0.10 -5.15
CA GLY A 151 -10.88 -0.38 -6.13
C GLY A 151 -11.40 -1.76 -5.78
N ILE A 152 -12.15 -2.37 -6.70
CA ILE A 152 -12.73 -3.71 -6.50
C ILE A 152 -11.62 -4.78 -6.40
N ASN A 153 -10.62 -4.70 -7.28
CA ASN A 153 -9.54 -5.70 -7.37
C ASN A 153 -8.13 -5.10 -7.28
N GLU A 154 -8.01 -3.77 -7.29
CA GLU A 154 -6.72 -3.08 -7.40
C GLU A 154 -6.79 -1.66 -6.86
N TRP A 155 -5.63 -1.04 -6.69
CA TRP A 155 -5.51 0.37 -6.34
C TRP A 155 -5.79 1.26 -7.56
N ILE A 156 -6.71 2.21 -7.41
CA ILE A 156 -7.08 3.15 -8.47
C ILE A 156 -6.37 4.48 -8.24
N LEU A 157 -5.50 4.88 -9.18
CA LEU A 157 -4.88 6.21 -9.17
C LEU A 157 -5.94 7.30 -9.31
N LYS A 158 -6.00 8.22 -8.34
CA LYS A 158 -6.94 9.35 -8.30
C LYS A 158 -6.27 10.68 -8.63
N ASP A 159 -5.00 10.84 -8.24
CA ASP A 159 -4.23 12.05 -8.52
C ASP A 159 -2.75 11.74 -8.72
N GLY A 160 -2.06 12.55 -9.52
CA GLY A 160 -0.64 12.42 -9.81
C GLY A 160 -0.29 11.44 -10.96
N ASN A 161 0.84 10.76 -10.84
CA ASN A 161 1.37 9.81 -11.83
C ASN A 161 2.03 8.61 -11.13
N ASP A 162 1.95 7.44 -11.77
CA ASP A 162 2.61 6.22 -11.31
C ASP A 162 3.66 5.71 -12.32
N PRO A 163 4.90 6.25 -12.30
CA PRO A 163 5.98 5.77 -13.16
C PRO A 163 6.59 4.43 -12.67
N HIS A 164 6.03 3.82 -11.63
CA HIS A 164 6.52 2.57 -11.03
C HIS A 164 5.50 1.43 -11.07
N PHE A 165 4.39 1.62 -11.80
CA PHE A 165 3.42 0.56 -12.04
C PHE A 165 4.07 -0.68 -12.65
N GLY A 166 3.70 -1.87 -12.16
CA GLY A 166 4.22 -3.16 -12.63
C GLY A 166 5.67 -3.50 -12.24
N LYS A 167 6.39 -2.62 -11.53
CA LYS A 167 7.74 -2.94 -11.03
C LYS A 167 7.70 -3.87 -9.83
N LEU A 168 8.75 -4.69 -9.68
CA LEU A 168 8.98 -5.51 -8.48
C LEU A 168 9.04 -4.64 -7.23
N ARG A 169 8.53 -5.18 -6.12
CA ARG A 169 8.39 -4.44 -4.86
C ARG A 169 8.85 -5.28 -3.69
N GLU A 170 9.53 -4.64 -2.75
CA GLU A 170 9.84 -5.22 -1.45
C GLU A 170 8.81 -4.72 -0.42
N LEU A 171 8.12 -5.66 0.24
CA LEU A 171 7.10 -5.36 1.23
C LEU A 171 7.72 -5.21 2.62
N TYR A 172 7.32 -4.14 3.30
CA TYR A 172 7.52 -3.93 4.72
C TYR A 172 6.16 -3.69 5.38
N GLU A 173 5.92 -4.35 6.51
CA GLU A 173 4.67 -4.26 7.25
C GLU A 173 4.94 -3.90 8.71
N TRP A 174 4.07 -3.08 9.30
CA TRP A 174 4.19 -2.69 10.70
C TRP A 174 3.81 -3.87 11.61
N ASP A 175 4.74 -4.28 12.47
CA ASP A 175 4.44 -5.22 13.54
C ASP A 175 3.94 -4.45 14.77
N ASP A 176 2.66 -4.58 15.07
CA ASP A 176 2.06 -3.86 16.19
C ASP A 176 2.45 -4.43 17.57
N ILE A 177 2.98 -5.66 17.64
CA ILE A 177 3.45 -6.23 18.90
C ILE A 177 4.81 -5.64 19.25
N ASP A 178 5.75 -5.74 18.31
CA ASP A 178 7.14 -5.33 18.54
C ASP A 178 7.41 -3.86 18.22
N LYS A 179 6.43 -3.16 17.65
CA LYS A 179 6.51 -1.76 17.20
C LYS A 179 7.70 -1.52 16.26
N VAL A 180 7.88 -2.43 15.30
CA VAL A 180 8.95 -2.38 14.29
C VAL A 180 8.43 -2.70 12.89
N TRP A 181 9.09 -2.16 11.87
CA TRP A 181 8.85 -2.55 10.48
C TRP A 181 9.53 -3.90 10.19
N ARG A 182 8.79 -4.85 9.61
CA ARG A 182 9.32 -6.15 9.19
C ARG A 182 9.22 -6.31 7.69
N LYS A 183 10.33 -6.73 7.08
CA LYS A 183 10.34 -7.18 5.69
C LYS A 183 9.57 -8.51 5.59
N ARG A 184 8.71 -8.62 4.58
CA ARG A 184 7.89 -9.81 4.27
C ARG A 184 8.35 -10.48 2.99
#